data_AF-A0A9W9EST0-F1
#
_entry.id   AF-A0A9W9EST0-F1
#
_cell.length_a   1.000
_cell.length_b   1.000
_cell.length_c   1.000
_cell.angle_alpha   90.00
_cell.angle_beta   90.00
_cell.angle_gamma   90.00
#
_symmetry.space_group_name_H-M   'P 1'
#
loop_
_entity.id
_entity.type
_entity.pdbx_description
1 polymer ?
#
loop_
_entity_poly.entity_id
_entity_poly.type
_entity_poly.pdbx_seq_one_letter_code
_entity_poly.pdbx_strand_id
1 'polypeptide(L)'
;MSRKRAISDFFPPTEAPSAKRAPRGVVARTSDIDDERWSEVSSSANINKEWKRFMNESETAFSYVCLCEHWFVGSSGDQGDSDEDEDEDDEDNQNLAGCKENCLCKKPANEHPEHNWVITEAGLRKFTSIRLQLGLRSPSAFNLYTFNDHEAYGALEVVEGLVRDFSEEKHDWRAQWAVCEALALFLISEQAFIMCTVDDGQAILELYNLICGMFGSMIARLEREGLVGPDSEVKNLAQIMALYYRIGSDEDGLMEMGFSSTQRNRHVATMTFAYSKKHDIVLRSPISLNPETLSHFGVFAQNFHIPAPETRNNDPWDWTKALNDYKNAFQRPGYAFCPGPIGADRFDITTWTSAKRKKHNVQGKDPISPAKINEIKNGKILGQR
;
A
#
# COMPACT_ATOMS: atom_id res chain seq x y z
N MET A 1 -57.68 9.15 51.30
CA MET A 1 -58.82 9.84 50.65
C MET A 1 -58.25 10.98 49.82
N SER A 2 -58.79 11.44 48.68
CA SER A 2 -59.81 10.96 47.72
C SER A 2 -59.67 11.85 46.46
N ARG A 3 -59.81 11.45 45.18
CA ARG A 3 -60.18 10.19 44.51
C ARG A 3 -59.49 10.18 43.11
N LYS A 4 -59.48 9.06 42.38
CA LYS A 4 -59.02 9.02 40.97
C LYS A 4 -59.96 9.82 40.04
N ARG A 5 -59.42 10.41 38.97
CA ARG A 5 -59.94 10.24 37.59
C ARG A 5 -58.87 10.58 36.55
N ALA A 6 -58.66 9.66 35.62
CA ALA A 6 -57.91 9.91 34.40
C ALA A 6 -58.84 10.54 33.35
N ILE A 7 -58.27 11.31 32.43
CA ILE A 7 -58.87 11.59 31.12
C ILE A 7 -57.83 11.14 30.10
N SER A 8 -58.06 9.96 29.54
CA SER A 8 -57.47 9.52 28.29
C SER A 8 -58.23 10.11 27.11
N ASP A 9 -57.69 9.91 25.91
CA ASP A 9 -58.43 9.95 24.63
C ASP A 9 -58.94 11.32 24.16
N PHE A 10 -58.08 12.10 23.49
CA PHE A 10 -58.53 12.91 22.33
C PHE A 10 -57.45 13.34 21.31
N PHE A 11 -56.36 12.57 21.15
CA PHE A 11 -55.47 12.70 19.99
C PHE A 11 -55.02 11.32 19.50
N PRO A 12 -55.15 11.00 18.19
CA PRO A 12 -54.56 9.78 17.64
C PRO A 12 -53.03 9.90 17.67
N PRO A 13 -52.30 8.78 17.82
CA PRO A 13 -50.85 8.81 17.74
C PRO A 13 -50.44 9.20 16.31
N THR A 14 -49.73 10.32 16.18
CA THR A 14 -49.06 10.67 14.93
C THR A 14 -47.96 9.64 14.70
N GLU A 15 -48.18 8.73 13.74
CA GLU A 15 -47.13 7.80 13.32
C GLU A 15 -45.92 8.62 12.83
N ALA A 16 -44.80 8.52 13.55
CA ALA A 16 -43.55 9.05 13.06
C ALA A 16 -43.24 8.34 11.74
N PRO A 17 -42.96 9.07 10.64
CA PRO A 17 -42.75 8.44 9.35
C PRO A 17 -41.54 7.50 9.45
N SER A 18 -41.82 6.20 9.30
CA SER A 18 -40.80 5.15 9.19
C SER A 18 -39.75 5.61 8.19
N ALA A 19 -38.56 5.98 8.69
CA ALA A 19 -37.43 6.37 7.87
C ALA A 19 -37.03 5.18 7.00
N LYS A 20 -37.53 5.15 5.76
CA LYS A 20 -37.17 4.16 4.76
C LYS A 20 -35.66 4.25 4.60
N ARG A 21 -34.96 3.23 5.08
CA ARG A 21 -33.51 3.07 4.93
C ARG A 21 -33.21 3.24 3.44
N ALA A 22 -32.48 4.31 3.09
CA ALA A 22 -32.11 4.55 1.71
C ALA A 22 -31.38 3.30 1.17
N PRO A 23 -31.59 2.91 -0.11
CA PRO A 23 -30.78 1.87 -0.71
C PRO A 23 -29.31 2.26 -0.53
N ARG A 24 -28.45 1.31 -0.13
CA ARG A 24 -27.00 1.53 -0.14
C ARG A 24 -26.65 2.01 -1.54
N GLY A 25 -26.10 3.22 -1.65
CA GLY A 25 -25.75 3.79 -2.94
C GLY A 25 -24.78 2.85 -3.63
N VAL A 26 -25.17 2.31 -4.79
CA VAL A 26 -24.23 1.70 -5.71
C VAL A 26 -23.32 2.83 -6.17
N VAL A 27 -22.14 2.93 -5.57
CA VAL A 27 -21.09 3.86 -6.01
C VAL A 27 -20.88 3.58 -7.50
N ALA A 28 -20.81 4.65 -8.30
CA ALA A 28 -20.65 4.52 -9.74
C ALA A 28 -19.39 3.70 -10.04
N ARG A 29 -19.58 2.50 -10.58
CA ARG A 29 -18.51 1.55 -10.89
C ARG A 29 -17.57 2.22 -11.89
N THR A 30 -16.29 2.32 -11.55
CA THR A 30 -15.23 2.82 -12.44
C THR A 30 -14.94 1.77 -13.52
N SER A 31 -15.82 1.70 -14.51
CA SER A 31 -15.65 0.89 -15.71
C SER A 31 -14.43 1.35 -16.50
N ASP A 32 -13.51 0.42 -16.76
CA ASP A 32 -12.53 0.43 -17.87
C ASP A 32 -12.14 1.81 -18.42
N ILE A 33 -11.60 2.66 -17.55
CA ILE A 33 -10.81 3.80 -18.01
C ILE A 33 -9.49 3.20 -18.46
N ASP A 34 -9.20 3.29 -19.76
CA ASP A 34 -7.87 3.03 -20.30
C ASP A 34 -6.88 3.95 -19.60
N ASP A 35 -6.20 3.39 -18.61
CA ASP A 35 -5.30 4.09 -17.72
C ASP A 35 -4.00 4.36 -18.49
N GLU A 36 -3.93 5.55 -19.10
CA GLU A 36 -2.92 6.03 -20.07
C GLU A 36 -1.45 5.92 -19.60
N ARG A 37 -1.18 5.46 -18.36
CA ARG A 37 0.18 5.13 -17.92
C ARG A 37 0.71 3.82 -18.49
N TRP A 38 -0.17 2.93 -18.96
CA TRP A 38 0.21 1.57 -19.33
C TRP A 38 0.42 1.42 -20.84
N SER A 39 1.43 0.63 -21.19
CA SER A 39 1.69 0.16 -22.55
C SER A 39 0.65 -0.90 -22.99
N GLU A 40 0.38 -1.02 -24.30
CA GLU A 40 -0.55 -2.03 -24.87
C GLU A 40 -0.22 -3.47 -24.41
N VAL A 41 1.08 -3.77 -24.28
CA VAL A 41 1.59 -5.06 -23.79
C VAL A 41 2.28 -4.81 -22.46
N SER A 42 1.58 -5.05 -21.36
CA SER A 42 2.09 -4.74 -20.03
C SER A 42 1.55 -5.73 -19.01
N SER A 43 2.44 -6.54 -18.45
CA SER A 43 2.06 -7.43 -17.35
C SER A 43 1.79 -6.63 -16.07
N SER A 44 2.43 -5.48 -15.86
CA SER A 44 2.09 -4.54 -14.77
C SER A 44 0.66 -4.01 -14.89
N ALA A 45 0.20 -3.68 -16.10
CA ALA A 45 -1.17 -3.26 -16.34
C ALA A 45 -2.17 -4.37 -16.04
N ASN A 46 -1.86 -5.61 -16.42
CA ASN A 46 -2.71 -6.77 -16.12
C ASN A 46 -2.80 -7.04 -14.61
N ILE A 47 -1.70 -6.91 -13.87
CA ILE A 47 -1.68 -6.98 -12.40
C ILE A 47 -2.60 -5.90 -11.79
N ASN A 48 -2.53 -4.66 -12.28
CA ASN A 48 -3.40 -3.58 -11.78
C ASN A 48 -4.88 -3.82 -12.12
N LYS A 49 -5.17 -4.30 -13.34
CA LYS A 49 -6.53 -4.69 -13.78
C LYS A 49 -7.09 -5.84 -12.94
N GLU A 50 -6.30 -6.87 -12.63
CA GLU A 50 -6.72 -7.96 -11.75
C GLU A 50 -7.06 -7.45 -10.34
N TRP A 51 -6.24 -6.57 -9.76
CA TRP A 51 -6.52 -6.01 -8.44
C TRP A 51 -7.78 -5.14 -8.43
N LYS A 52 -7.95 -4.24 -9.42
CA LYS A 52 -9.17 -3.43 -9.57
C LYS A 52 -10.41 -4.30 -9.81
N ARG A 53 -10.29 -5.38 -10.59
CA ARG A 53 -11.35 -6.39 -10.77
C ARG A 53 -11.70 -7.05 -9.44
N PHE A 54 -10.70 -7.51 -8.68
CA PHE A 54 -10.92 -8.13 -7.37
C PHE A 54 -11.66 -7.20 -6.40
N MET A 55 -11.29 -5.92 -6.30
CA MET A 55 -12.00 -4.96 -5.43
C MET A 55 -13.46 -4.74 -5.86
N ASN A 56 -13.75 -4.80 -7.16
CA ASN A 56 -15.09 -4.57 -7.70
C ASN A 56 -15.99 -5.82 -7.66
N GLU A 57 -15.42 -7.02 -7.74
CA GLU A 57 -16.15 -8.29 -7.87
C GLU A 57 -16.19 -9.13 -6.59
N SER A 58 -15.24 -8.97 -5.66
CA SER A 58 -15.18 -9.77 -4.44
C SER A 58 -15.96 -9.13 -3.28
N GLU A 59 -16.90 -9.89 -2.72
CA GLU A 59 -17.57 -9.56 -1.46
C GLU A 59 -16.60 -9.54 -0.26
N THR A 60 -15.45 -10.23 -0.36
CA THR A 60 -14.44 -10.32 0.70
C THR A 60 -13.30 -9.30 0.58
N ALA A 61 -13.30 -8.43 -0.44
CA ALA A 61 -12.18 -7.51 -0.71
C ALA A 61 -11.73 -6.68 0.51
N PHE A 62 -12.69 -6.22 1.32
CA PHE A 62 -12.44 -5.45 2.54
C PHE A 62 -12.69 -6.25 3.83
N SER A 63 -12.79 -7.58 3.72
CA SER A 63 -12.71 -8.48 4.87
C SER A 63 -11.27 -8.60 5.35
N TYR A 64 -11.10 -8.77 6.65
CA TYR A 64 -9.79 -8.86 7.30
C TYR A 64 -9.33 -10.30 7.40
N VAL A 65 -8.06 -10.53 7.06
CA VAL A 65 -7.34 -11.79 7.27
C VAL A 65 -6.16 -11.59 8.22
N CYS A 66 -5.82 -12.62 8.97
CA CYS A 66 -4.69 -12.63 9.88
C CYS A 66 -3.34 -12.68 9.13
N LEU A 67 -2.33 -11.98 9.66
CA LEU A 67 -0.93 -12.04 9.23
C LEU A 67 -0.07 -12.66 10.34
N CYS A 68 1.00 -13.38 9.95
CA CYS A 68 2.03 -13.84 10.88
C CYS A 68 3.23 -12.89 10.93
N GLU A 69 4.09 -13.06 11.93
CA GLU A 69 5.28 -12.22 12.17
C GLU A 69 6.27 -12.18 10.98
N HIS A 70 6.34 -13.25 10.18
CA HIS A 70 7.20 -13.34 8.99
C HIS A 70 6.88 -12.28 7.90
N TRP A 71 5.68 -11.70 7.87
CA TRP A 71 5.38 -10.58 6.96
C TRP A 71 6.06 -9.26 7.35
N PHE A 72 6.65 -9.21 8.55
CA PHE A 72 7.14 -7.98 9.18
C PHE A 72 8.62 -8.08 9.57
N VAL A 73 9.07 -9.28 9.93
CA VAL A 73 10.48 -9.59 10.12
C VAL A 73 10.95 -10.28 8.85
N GLY A 74 11.81 -9.58 8.08
CA GLY A 74 12.50 -10.16 6.92
C GLY A 74 13.26 -11.44 7.30
N SER A 75 13.66 -12.25 6.32
CA SER A 75 13.95 -13.69 6.51
C SER A 75 15.31 -13.99 7.17
N SER A 76 15.57 -13.32 8.29
CA SER A 76 16.70 -13.39 9.21
C SER A 76 16.53 -14.52 10.26
N GLY A 77 15.79 -15.56 9.89
CA GLY A 77 15.84 -16.85 10.56
C GLY A 77 16.96 -17.68 9.96
N ASP A 78 18.14 -17.60 10.57
CA ASP A 78 19.27 -18.53 10.51
C ASP A 78 19.20 -19.58 9.37
N GLN A 79 19.84 -19.30 8.23
CA GLN A 79 20.07 -20.29 7.17
C GLN A 79 21.11 -21.31 7.64
N GLY A 80 20.70 -22.18 8.56
CA GLY A 80 21.32 -23.49 8.71
C GLY A 80 21.03 -24.30 7.46
N ASP A 81 22.09 -24.82 6.84
CA ASP A 81 22.02 -25.76 5.72
C ASP A 81 20.92 -26.79 5.96
N SER A 82 19.95 -26.83 5.03
CA SER A 82 19.08 -27.97 4.83
C SER A 82 19.11 -28.26 3.34
N ASP A 83 19.72 -29.40 3.01
CA ASP A 83 20.04 -29.83 1.65
C ASP A 83 18.81 -29.92 0.72
N GLU A 84 19.13 -30.02 -0.57
CA GLU A 84 18.20 -30.27 -1.67
C GLU A 84 17.29 -31.48 -1.40
N ASP A 85 15.98 -31.31 -1.59
CA ASP A 85 15.09 -32.39 -2.03
C ASP A 85 14.00 -31.79 -2.95
N GLU A 86 13.95 -32.27 -4.19
CA GLU A 86 12.91 -31.93 -5.17
C GLU A 86 11.70 -32.85 -4.95
N ASP A 87 10.60 -32.32 -4.41
CA ASP A 87 9.29 -32.99 -4.48
C ASP A 87 8.22 -32.02 -5.03
N GLU A 88 7.67 -32.37 -6.20
CA GLU A 88 6.51 -31.71 -6.80
C GLU A 88 5.23 -32.29 -6.16
N ASP A 89 4.44 -31.46 -5.48
CA ASP A 89 3.02 -31.79 -5.24
C ASP A 89 2.15 -30.52 -5.24
N ASP A 90 1.02 -30.61 -5.94
CA ASP A 90 0.12 -29.50 -6.23
C ASP A 90 -0.87 -29.22 -5.08
N GLU A 91 -0.96 -27.97 -4.64
CA GLU A 91 -2.24 -27.33 -4.31
C GLU A 91 -2.06 -25.79 -4.29
N ASP A 92 -3.17 -25.03 -4.36
CA ASP A 92 -3.22 -23.58 -4.63
C ASP A 92 -2.75 -22.69 -3.44
N ASN A 93 -1.81 -23.21 -2.67
CA ASN A 93 -1.24 -22.58 -1.51
C ASN A 93 0.07 -21.89 -1.90
N GLN A 94 0.02 -20.56 -2.07
CA GLN A 94 1.19 -19.71 -1.93
C GLN A 94 1.71 -19.82 -0.49
N ASN A 95 2.44 -20.90 -0.22
CA ASN A 95 3.27 -21.11 0.95
C ASN A 95 4.34 -20.03 0.92
N LEU A 96 4.10 -18.95 1.68
CA LEU A 96 5.17 -18.05 2.05
C LEU A 96 6.09 -18.83 2.99
N ALA A 97 7.25 -19.22 2.48
CA ALA A 97 8.30 -19.90 3.21
C ALA A 97 8.54 -19.17 4.54
N GLY A 98 8.17 -19.80 5.66
CA GLY A 98 8.16 -19.16 6.99
C GLY A 98 6.88 -19.35 7.81
N CYS A 99 5.79 -19.86 7.24
CA CYS A 99 4.60 -20.22 8.03
C CYS A 99 4.80 -21.55 8.80
N LYS A 100 4.77 -21.50 10.14
CA LYS A 100 4.85 -22.68 11.03
C LYS A 100 3.53 -23.48 11.06
N GLU A 101 3.56 -24.73 11.52
CA GLU A 101 2.42 -25.68 11.49
C GLU A 101 1.10 -25.24 12.16
N ASN A 102 1.11 -24.16 12.97
CA ASN A 102 -0.10 -23.57 13.57
C ASN A 102 -0.34 -22.11 13.15
N CYS A 103 0.15 -21.72 11.97
CA CYS A 103 0.04 -20.35 11.48
C CYS A 103 -1.42 -19.90 11.31
N LEU A 104 -1.72 -18.65 11.69
CA LEU A 104 -3.00 -18.00 11.41
C LEU A 104 -3.00 -17.22 10.09
N CYS A 105 -1.88 -17.16 9.37
CA CYS A 105 -1.76 -16.39 8.13
C CYS A 105 -2.87 -16.72 7.11
N LYS A 106 -3.46 -15.67 6.52
CA LYS A 106 -4.58 -15.71 5.56
C LYS A 106 -5.91 -16.26 6.11
N LYS A 107 -5.99 -16.72 7.37
CA LYS A 107 -7.27 -17.13 7.98
C LYS A 107 -8.17 -15.92 8.28
N PRO A 108 -9.51 -16.08 8.28
CA PRO A 108 -10.44 -14.97 8.57
C PRO A 108 -10.25 -14.39 9.97
N ALA A 109 -10.05 -13.07 10.07
CA ALA A 109 -9.75 -12.41 11.35
C ALA A 109 -10.93 -12.39 12.34
N ASN A 110 -12.16 -12.63 11.88
CA ASN A 110 -13.34 -12.79 12.73
C ASN A 110 -13.36 -14.12 13.50
N GLU A 111 -12.58 -15.12 13.07
CA GLU A 111 -12.43 -16.42 13.75
C GLU A 111 -11.32 -16.39 14.81
N HIS A 112 -10.50 -15.33 14.80
CA HIS A 112 -9.32 -15.14 15.67
C HIS A 112 -9.30 -13.72 16.29
N PRO A 113 -10.32 -13.32 17.08
CA PRO A 113 -10.44 -11.96 17.62
C PRO A 113 -9.31 -11.54 18.57
N GLU A 114 -8.59 -12.49 19.17
CA GLU A 114 -7.37 -12.27 19.95
C GLU A 114 -6.13 -11.93 19.11
N HIS A 115 -6.17 -12.21 17.80
CA HIS A 115 -5.04 -12.01 16.91
C HIS A 115 -4.92 -10.55 16.46
N ASN A 116 -3.83 -9.90 16.84
CA ASN A 116 -3.68 -8.45 16.68
C ASN A 116 -3.20 -8.00 15.28
N TRP A 117 -2.70 -8.92 14.45
CA TRP A 117 -2.05 -8.55 13.18
C TRP A 117 -2.93 -8.94 12.00
N VAL A 118 -3.61 -7.96 11.41
CA VAL A 118 -4.61 -8.19 10.35
C VAL A 118 -4.46 -7.19 9.21
N ILE A 119 -4.96 -7.55 8.03
CA ILE A 119 -4.96 -6.72 6.81
C ILE A 119 -6.23 -7.00 6.01
N THR A 120 -6.70 -6.07 5.19
CA THR A 120 -7.75 -6.41 4.21
C THR A 120 -7.21 -7.37 3.14
N GLU A 121 -8.07 -8.21 2.57
CA GLU A 121 -7.69 -8.99 1.39
C GLU A 121 -7.20 -8.10 0.24
N ALA A 122 -7.83 -6.93 0.02
CA ALA A 122 -7.44 -5.97 -1.00
C ALA A 122 -6.01 -5.44 -0.77
N GLY A 123 -5.64 -5.12 0.47
CA GLY A 123 -4.29 -4.69 0.84
C GLY A 123 -3.26 -5.81 0.70
N LEU A 124 -3.59 -7.03 1.12
CA LEU A 124 -2.70 -8.19 0.97
C LEU A 124 -2.47 -8.57 -0.51
N ARG A 125 -3.53 -8.54 -1.32
CA ARG A 125 -3.41 -8.76 -2.78
C ARG A 125 -2.62 -7.65 -3.43
N LYS A 126 -2.82 -6.37 -3.06
CA LYS A 126 -2.00 -5.27 -3.57
C LYS A 126 -0.53 -5.40 -3.17
N PHE A 127 -0.23 -5.84 -1.94
CA PHE A 127 1.14 -6.15 -1.54
C PHE A 127 1.75 -7.27 -2.38
N THR A 128 0.98 -8.32 -2.67
CA THR A 128 1.41 -9.41 -3.57
C THR A 128 1.62 -8.90 -5.01
N SER A 129 0.77 -8.00 -5.49
CA SER A 129 0.92 -7.31 -6.78
C SER A 129 2.21 -6.49 -6.88
N ILE A 130 2.65 -5.82 -5.80
CA ILE A 130 3.93 -5.10 -5.75
C ILE A 130 5.09 -6.08 -6.02
N ARG A 131 5.12 -7.23 -5.33
CA ARG A 131 6.18 -8.23 -5.49
C ARG A 131 6.25 -8.78 -6.93
N LEU A 132 5.11 -9.04 -7.55
CA LEU A 132 5.04 -9.42 -8.97
C LEU A 132 5.58 -8.30 -9.86
N GLN A 133 5.19 -7.05 -9.65
CA GLN A 133 5.66 -5.91 -10.43
C GLN A 133 7.17 -5.63 -10.31
N LEU A 134 7.78 -5.94 -9.17
CA LEU A 134 9.24 -5.90 -8.98
C LEU A 134 9.93 -7.00 -9.80
N GLY A 135 9.41 -8.23 -9.77
CA GLY A 135 9.93 -9.33 -10.60
C GLY A 135 9.93 -9.01 -12.10
N LEU A 136 8.90 -8.31 -12.60
CA LEU A 136 8.83 -7.83 -13.98
C LEU A 136 9.90 -6.78 -14.35
N ARG A 137 10.53 -6.16 -13.35
CA ARG A 137 11.52 -5.09 -13.49
C ARG A 137 12.94 -5.53 -13.21
N SER A 138 13.15 -6.73 -12.65
CA SER A 138 14.47 -7.29 -12.38
C SER A 138 15.12 -7.82 -13.66
N PRO A 139 16.24 -7.23 -14.16
CA PRO A 139 16.89 -7.73 -15.38
C PRO A 139 17.41 -9.16 -15.23
N SER A 140 17.84 -9.52 -14.00
CA SER A 140 18.36 -10.85 -13.66
C SER A 140 17.32 -11.95 -13.85
N ALA A 141 16.05 -11.71 -13.48
CA ALA A 141 14.92 -12.62 -13.67
C ALA A 141 14.64 -12.96 -15.15
N PHE A 142 15.14 -12.16 -16.08
CA PHE A 142 15.03 -12.35 -17.53
C PHE A 142 16.38 -12.69 -18.20
N ASN A 143 17.45 -12.94 -17.43
CA ASN A 143 18.82 -13.13 -17.93
C ASN A 143 19.27 -11.97 -18.85
N LEU A 144 18.96 -10.74 -18.43
CA LEU A 144 19.33 -9.50 -19.10
C LEU A 144 20.37 -8.73 -18.30
N TYR A 145 21.24 -8.02 -18.99
CA TYR A 145 22.05 -6.94 -18.43
C TYR A 145 21.66 -5.61 -19.09
N THR A 146 21.24 -4.64 -18.29
CA THR A 146 20.72 -3.34 -18.75
C THR A 146 21.65 -2.22 -18.32
N PHE A 147 21.50 -1.74 -17.10
CA PHE A 147 22.39 -0.83 -16.38
C PHE A 147 22.23 -1.08 -14.87
N ASN A 148 23.15 -0.58 -14.05
CA ASN A 148 23.26 -0.88 -12.62
C ASN A 148 21.96 -0.65 -11.85
N ASP A 149 21.31 0.51 -12.04
CA ASP A 149 20.20 0.92 -11.17
C ASP A 149 18.82 0.60 -11.76
N HIS A 150 18.73 -0.18 -12.85
CA HIS A 150 17.46 -0.50 -13.52
C HIS A 150 16.42 -1.02 -12.52
N GLU A 151 16.80 -1.94 -11.66
CA GLU A 151 15.89 -2.56 -10.68
C GLU A 151 15.45 -1.57 -9.58
N ALA A 152 16.35 -0.66 -9.20
CA ALA A 152 16.09 0.41 -8.23
C ALA A 152 15.11 1.46 -8.77
N TYR A 153 15.35 1.97 -9.98
CA TYR A 153 14.40 2.82 -10.72
C TYR A 153 13.07 2.08 -10.99
N GLY A 154 13.14 0.77 -11.20
CA GLY A 154 11.96 -0.09 -11.29
C GLY A 154 11.14 -0.10 -10.01
N ALA A 155 11.75 -0.31 -8.85
CA ALA A 155 11.06 -0.28 -7.56
C ALA A 155 10.49 1.10 -7.24
N LEU A 156 11.22 2.16 -7.55
CA LEU A 156 10.73 3.54 -7.47
C LEU A 156 9.46 3.72 -8.32
N GLU A 157 9.44 3.24 -9.56
CA GLU A 157 8.24 3.26 -10.42
C GLU A 157 7.06 2.47 -9.82
N VAL A 158 7.30 1.32 -9.16
CA VAL A 158 6.21 0.58 -8.49
C VAL A 158 5.61 1.39 -7.32
N VAL A 159 6.44 2.08 -6.53
CA VAL A 159 5.97 2.92 -5.42
C VAL A 159 5.25 4.18 -5.92
N GLU A 160 5.76 4.83 -6.99
CA GLU A 160 5.02 5.87 -7.71
C GLU A 160 3.64 5.38 -8.18
N GLY A 161 3.55 4.12 -8.61
CA GLY A 161 2.31 3.44 -8.99
C GLY A 161 1.29 3.43 -7.86
N LEU A 162 1.70 3.06 -6.64
CA LEU A 162 0.86 3.07 -5.45
C LEU A 162 0.38 4.47 -5.07
N VAL A 163 1.29 5.46 -5.11
CA VAL A 163 0.96 6.87 -4.85
C VAL A 163 -0.08 7.39 -5.86
N ARG A 164 0.00 6.94 -7.12
CA ARG A 164 -1.00 7.22 -8.15
C ARG A 164 -2.31 6.48 -7.90
N ASP A 165 -2.26 5.20 -7.54
CA ASP A 165 -3.46 4.39 -7.25
C ASP A 165 -4.27 5.02 -6.11
N PHE A 166 -3.62 5.48 -5.04
CA PHE A 166 -4.28 6.24 -3.97
C PHE A 166 -5.01 7.49 -4.50
N SER A 167 -4.46 8.18 -5.50
CA SER A 167 -5.10 9.33 -6.15
C SER A 167 -6.32 8.95 -7.01
N GLU A 168 -6.24 7.81 -7.70
CA GLU A 168 -7.31 7.26 -8.53
C GLU A 168 -8.50 6.81 -7.67
N GLU A 169 -8.24 6.13 -6.55
CA GLU A 169 -9.25 5.59 -5.65
C GLU A 169 -9.87 6.64 -4.69
N LYS A 170 -9.68 7.94 -4.93
CA LYS A 170 -10.16 9.07 -4.08
C LYS A 170 -11.64 9.07 -3.70
N HIS A 171 -12.47 8.26 -4.36
CA HIS A 171 -13.89 8.12 -4.07
C HIS A 171 -14.20 7.02 -3.04
N ASP A 172 -13.35 6.01 -2.88
CA ASP A 172 -13.51 4.93 -1.88
C ASP A 172 -12.36 4.95 -0.87
N TRP A 173 -12.70 5.15 0.40
CA TRP A 173 -11.70 5.17 1.46
C TRP A 173 -11.12 3.78 1.71
N ARG A 174 -11.89 2.71 1.45
CA ARG A 174 -11.43 1.33 1.68
C ARG A 174 -10.37 0.93 0.66
N ALA A 175 -10.57 1.29 -0.60
CA ALA A 175 -9.58 1.15 -1.66
C ALA A 175 -8.32 1.99 -1.39
N GLN A 176 -8.45 3.26 -0.98
CA GLN A 176 -7.29 4.06 -0.55
C GLN A 176 -6.56 3.45 0.65
N TRP A 177 -7.29 2.94 1.65
CA TRP A 177 -6.69 2.29 2.81
C TRP A 177 -5.93 1.03 2.43
N ALA A 178 -6.48 0.19 1.55
CA ALA A 178 -5.80 -0.99 1.02
C ALA A 178 -4.47 -0.65 0.31
N VAL A 179 -4.37 0.51 -0.36
CA VAL A 179 -3.11 1.02 -0.92
C VAL A 179 -2.13 1.42 0.20
N CYS A 180 -2.58 2.09 1.25
CA CYS A 180 -1.75 2.41 2.43
C CYS A 180 -1.27 1.14 3.17
N GLU A 181 -2.13 0.12 3.32
CA GLU A 181 -1.76 -1.17 3.91
C GLU A 181 -0.63 -1.85 3.11
N ALA A 182 -0.78 -1.92 1.78
CA ALA A 182 0.19 -2.56 0.90
C ALA A 182 1.52 -1.82 0.83
N LEU A 183 1.48 -0.48 0.78
CA LEU A 183 2.68 0.35 0.82
C LEU A 183 3.39 0.24 2.17
N ALA A 184 2.66 0.21 3.29
CA ALA A 184 3.25 0.04 4.61
C ALA A 184 3.97 -1.32 4.73
N LEU A 185 3.34 -2.42 4.28
CA LEU A 185 4.00 -3.74 4.24
C LEU A 185 5.21 -3.77 3.32
N PHE A 186 5.15 -3.09 2.16
CA PHE A 186 6.29 -3.02 1.27
C PHE A 186 7.49 -2.29 1.89
N LEU A 187 7.28 -1.08 2.41
CA LEU A 187 8.34 -0.23 2.95
C LEU A 187 9.03 -0.80 4.19
N ILE A 188 8.41 -1.71 4.93
CA ILE A 188 9.08 -2.44 6.04
C ILE A 188 9.79 -3.73 5.59
N SER A 189 9.61 -4.17 4.35
CA SER A 189 10.18 -5.41 3.83
C SER A 189 11.57 -5.18 3.24
N GLU A 190 12.43 -6.20 3.27
CA GLU A 190 13.79 -6.16 2.68
C GLU A 190 13.76 -5.78 1.18
N GLN A 191 12.68 -6.09 0.46
CA GLN A 191 12.50 -5.70 -0.94
C GLN A 191 12.39 -4.18 -1.15
N ALA A 192 12.10 -3.37 -0.14
CA ALA A 192 12.12 -1.92 -0.27
C ALA A 192 13.55 -1.36 -0.38
N PHE A 193 14.56 -2.07 0.13
CA PHE A 193 15.96 -1.63 0.09
C PHE A 193 16.46 -1.43 -1.35
N ILE A 194 15.96 -2.19 -2.33
CA ILE A 194 16.36 -2.01 -3.73
C ILE A 194 15.98 -0.63 -4.28
N MET A 195 14.93 0.01 -3.79
CA MET A 195 14.59 1.39 -4.15
C MET A 195 15.63 2.38 -3.60
N CYS A 196 16.25 2.06 -2.47
CA CYS A 196 17.27 2.88 -1.81
C CYS A 196 18.63 2.85 -2.53
N THR A 197 18.86 1.91 -3.45
CA THR A 197 20.12 1.81 -4.21
C THR A 197 20.13 2.60 -5.51
N VAL A 198 19.14 3.46 -5.77
CA VAL A 198 19.14 4.35 -6.94
C VAL A 198 20.13 5.49 -6.75
N ASP A 199 20.79 5.93 -7.84
CA ASP A 199 21.75 7.05 -7.81
C ASP A 199 21.10 8.44 -7.60
N ASP A 200 19.76 8.49 -7.57
CA ASP A 200 18.94 9.69 -7.39
C ASP A 200 18.27 9.76 -6.01
N GLY A 201 19.05 10.07 -4.98
CA GLY A 201 18.54 10.27 -3.61
C GLY A 201 17.51 11.41 -3.48
N GLN A 202 17.44 12.35 -4.44
CA GLN A 202 16.44 13.44 -4.40
C GLN A 202 15.06 12.93 -4.81
N ALA A 203 14.95 12.06 -5.82
CA ALA A 203 13.68 11.42 -6.17
C ALA A 203 13.16 10.57 -5.01
N ILE A 204 14.03 9.81 -4.33
CA ILE A 204 13.65 9.03 -3.14
C ILE A 204 13.13 9.98 -2.03
N LEU A 205 13.84 11.09 -1.74
CA LEU A 205 13.43 12.07 -0.74
C LEU A 205 12.04 12.64 -0.99
N GLU A 206 11.79 13.12 -2.21
CA GLU A 206 10.51 13.71 -2.57
C GLU A 206 9.38 12.66 -2.59
N LEU A 207 9.69 11.41 -2.97
CA LEU A 207 8.74 10.31 -2.89
C LEU A 207 8.38 9.95 -1.44
N TYR A 208 9.36 9.91 -0.51
CA TYR A 208 9.08 9.73 0.91
C TYR A 208 8.24 10.87 1.49
N ASN A 209 8.55 12.14 1.15
CA ASN A 209 7.71 13.28 1.57
C ASN A 209 6.28 13.16 1.03
N LEU A 210 6.12 12.70 -0.21
CA LEU A 210 4.83 12.49 -0.85
C LEU A 210 4.05 11.34 -0.18
N ILE A 211 4.72 10.27 0.25
CA ILE A 211 4.15 9.17 1.05
C ILE A 211 3.73 9.65 2.45
N CYS A 212 4.54 10.49 3.10
CA CYS A 212 4.20 11.09 4.39
C CYS A 212 2.88 11.88 4.29
N GLY A 213 2.76 12.75 3.27
CA GLY A 213 1.55 13.52 3.02
C GLY A 213 0.37 12.64 2.60
N MET A 214 0.61 11.55 1.86
CA MET A 214 -0.43 10.60 1.45
C MET A 214 -1.08 9.94 2.67
N PHE A 215 -0.27 9.42 3.58
CA PHE A 215 -0.77 8.79 4.80
C PHE A 215 -1.43 9.81 5.74
N GLY A 216 -0.89 11.02 5.86
CA GLY A 216 -1.54 12.12 6.59
C GLY A 216 -2.93 12.45 6.04
N SER A 217 -3.06 12.54 4.72
CA SER A 217 -4.34 12.76 4.04
C SER A 217 -5.31 11.59 4.20
N MET A 218 -4.81 10.35 4.26
CA MET A 218 -5.62 9.17 4.57
C MET A 218 -6.19 9.22 6.00
N ILE A 219 -5.35 9.50 7.00
CA ILE A 219 -5.80 9.61 8.40
C ILE A 219 -6.77 10.78 8.57
N ALA A 220 -6.51 11.94 7.95
CA ALA A 220 -7.45 13.06 7.93
C ALA A 220 -8.78 12.70 7.24
N ARG A 221 -8.75 11.88 6.17
CA ARG A 221 -9.97 11.36 5.54
C ARG A 221 -10.77 10.48 6.49
N LEU A 222 -10.12 9.50 7.13
CA LEU A 222 -10.77 8.64 8.13
C LEU A 222 -11.34 9.49 9.28
N GLU A 223 -10.67 10.56 9.70
CA GLU A 223 -11.16 11.44 10.77
C GLU A 223 -12.50 12.11 10.39
N ARG A 224 -12.61 12.71 9.20
CA ARG A 224 -13.88 13.30 8.70
C ARG A 224 -14.99 12.27 8.58
N GLU A 225 -14.66 11.03 8.23
CA GLU A 225 -15.61 9.94 8.06
C GLU A 225 -15.99 9.26 9.40
N GLY A 226 -15.42 9.71 10.53
CA GLY A 226 -15.70 9.16 11.86
C GLY A 226 -15.04 7.81 12.13
N LEU A 227 -14.00 7.47 11.38
CA LEU A 227 -13.32 6.17 11.34
C LEU A 227 -11.97 6.15 12.10
N VAL A 228 -11.69 7.14 12.94
CA VAL A 228 -10.46 7.21 13.76
C VAL A 228 -10.81 7.14 15.24
N GLY A 229 -10.49 6.01 15.87
CA GLY A 229 -10.74 5.74 17.28
C GLY A 229 -10.68 4.23 17.59
N PRO A 230 -10.86 3.84 18.86
CA PRO A 230 -10.79 2.43 19.29
C PRO A 230 -11.92 1.55 18.73
N ASP A 231 -13.12 2.11 18.52
CA ASP A 231 -14.30 1.41 18.00
C ASP A 231 -14.44 1.48 16.46
N SER A 232 -13.34 1.75 15.74
CA SER A 232 -13.36 1.95 14.28
C SER A 232 -13.67 0.68 13.48
N GLU A 233 -14.31 0.84 12.32
CA GLU A 233 -14.40 -0.21 11.28
C GLU A 233 -13.01 -0.60 10.74
N VAL A 234 -12.03 0.30 10.83
CA VAL A 234 -10.64 0.13 10.39
C VAL A 234 -9.86 -0.67 11.42
N LYS A 235 -10.10 -2.00 11.47
CA LYS A 235 -9.61 -2.90 12.53
C LYS A 235 -8.08 -2.87 12.74
N ASN A 236 -7.31 -2.59 11.69
CA ASN A 236 -5.85 -2.51 11.76
C ASN A 236 -5.29 -1.08 11.77
N LEU A 237 -6.11 -0.05 12.03
CA LEU A 237 -5.66 1.35 12.10
C LEU A 237 -4.42 1.52 12.99
N ALA A 238 -4.47 0.97 14.21
CA ALA A 238 -3.37 0.99 15.17
C ALA A 238 -2.09 0.28 14.68
N GLN A 239 -2.24 -0.74 13.82
CA GLN A 239 -1.14 -1.51 13.23
C GLN A 239 -0.50 -0.77 12.06
N ILE A 240 -1.30 -0.30 11.09
CA ILE A 240 -0.77 0.44 9.95
C ILE A 240 -0.14 1.75 10.39
N MET A 241 -0.72 2.44 11.38
CA MET A 241 -0.06 3.57 12.05
C MET A 241 1.27 3.16 12.70
N ALA A 242 1.34 2.02 13.37
CA ALA A 242 2.61 1.53 13.92
C ALA A 242 3.67 1.24 12.84
N LEU A 243 3.28 0.74 11.66
CA LEU A 243 4.20 0.54 10.53
C LEU A 243 4.72 1.86 9.96
N TYR A 244 3.83 2.83 9.69
CA TYR A 244 4.23 4.16 9.22
C TYR A 244 5.06 4.93 10.26
N TYR A 245 4.81 4.71 11.55
CA TYR A 245 5.67 5.19 12.62
C TYR A 245 7.08 4.56 12.51
N ARG A 246 7.18 3.23 12.37
CA ARG A 246 8.46 2.52 12.19
C ARG A 246 9.25 3.09 11.02
N ILE A 247 8.64 3.19 9.84
CA ILE A 247 9.25 3.70 8.59
C ILE A 247 9.84 5.11 8.80
N GLY A 248 9.14 6.01 9.51
CA GLY A 248 9.65 7.36 9.81
C GLY A 248 10.58 7.48 11.01
N SER A 249 10.87 6.36 11.70
CA SER A 249 11.68 6.31 12.92
C SER A 249 13.02 5.56 12.75
N ASP A 250 13.21 4.94 11.59
CA ASP A 250 14.43 4.25 11.20
C ASP A 250 15.53 5.26 10.82
N GLU A 251 16.17 5.86 11.83
CA GLU A 251 17.19 6.89 11.61
C GLU A 251 18.40 6.34 10.82
N ASP A 252 18.76 5.07 10.99
CA ASP A 252 19.87 4.45 10.27
C ASP A 252 19.52 4.22 8.80
N GLY A 253 18.36 3.63 8.49
CA GLY A 253 17.89 3.47 7.10
C GLY A 253 17.69 4.82 6.38
N LEU A 254 17.22 5.85 7.10
CA LEU A 254 17.12 7.22 6.56
C LEU A 254 18.51 7.84 6.30
N MET A 255 19.52 7.57 7.12
CA MET A 255 20.89 8.01 6.88
C MET A 255 21.56 7.26 5.72
N GLU A 256 21.32 5.95 5.57
CA GLU A 256 21.78 5.16 4.41
C GLU A 256 21.18 5.67 3.09
N MET A 257 19.91 6.10 3.11
CA MET A 257 19.26 6.82 2.00
C MET A 257 19.80 8.25 1.76
N GLY A 258 20.87 8.66 2.44
CA GLY A 258 21.54 9.95 2.27
C GLY A 258 20.80 11.14 2.89
N PHE A 259 19.79 10.90 3.72
CA PHE A 259 19.02 11.99 4.33
C PHE A 259 19.74 12.59 5.54
N SER A 260 19.91 13.92 5.52
CA SER A 260 20.47 14.62 6.68
C SER A 260 19.46 14.70 7.83
N SER A 261 19.96 14.54 9.06
CA SER A 261 19.17 14.61 10.31
C SER A 261 18.53 15.98 10.59
N THR A 262 18.79 16.97 9.73
CA THR A 262 18.41 18.38 9.87
C THR A 262 17.04 18.71 9.25
N GLN A 263 16.01 18.58 10.10
CA GLN A 263 14.79 19.40 10.11
C GLN A 263 13.69 19.22 9.05
N ARG A 264 13.69 18.20 8.18
CA ARG A 264 12.49 17.90 7.33
C ARG A 264 11.92 16.48 7.35
N ASN A 265 12.70 15.47 7.73
CA ASN A 265 12.34 14.08 7.42
C ASN A 265 11.73 13.26 8.57
N ARG A 266 11.36 13.89 9.69
CA ARG A 266 10.69 13.22 10.83
C ARG A 266 9.16 13.34 10.83
N HIS A 267 8.57 13.75 9.70
CA HIS A 267 7.13 14.05 9.64
C HIS A 267 6.25 12.82 9.83
N VAL A 268 6.42 11.70 9.12
CA VAL A 268 5.44 10.59 9.25
C VAL A 268 5.43 9.96 10.64
N ALA A 269 6.58 9.73 11.29
CA ALA A 269 6.61 9.22 12.66
C ALA A 269 6.02 10.21 13.68
N THR A 270 6.38 11.50 13.60
CA THR A 270 5.84 12.54 14.49
C THR A 270 4.33 12.72 14.30
N MET A 271 3.88 12.81 13.04
CA MET A 271 2.47 12.94 12.65
C MET A 271 1.66 11.74 13.13
N THR A 272 2.15 10.52 12.90
CA THR A 272 1.44 9.30 13.27
C THR A 272 1.34 9.15 14.79
N PHE A 273 2.41 9.48 15.52
CA PHE A 273 2.36 9.53 16.97
C PHE A 273 1.41 10.63 17.49
N ALA A 274 1.41 11.81 16.87
CA ALA A 274 0.51 12.90 17.22
C ALA A 274 -0.97 12.52 17.00
N TYR A 275 -1.33 11.93 15.86
CA TYR A 275 -2.67 11.39 15.63
C TYR A 275 -3.02 10.29 16.64
N SER A 276 -2.07 9.41 16.98
CA SER A 276 -2.31 8.36 17.97
C SER A 276 -2.66 8.93 19.34
N LYS A 277 -2.01 10.03 19.76
CA LYS A 277 -2.33 10.74 21.00
C LYS A 277 -3.64 11.53 20.92
N LYS A 278 -3.95 12.14 19.78
CA LYS A 278 -5.19 12.89 19.56
C LYS A 278 -6.45 12.00 19.68
N HIS A 279 -6.36 10.74 19.27
CA HIS A 279 -7.50 9.80 19.19
C HIS A 279 -7.41 8.60 20.16
N ASP A 280 -6.51 8.66 21.15
CA ASP A 280 -6.27 7.60 22.15
C ASP A 280 -6.00 6.19 21.54
N ILE A 281 -5.26 6.18 20.42
CA ILE A 281 -4.89 4.95 19.71
C ILE A 281 -3.57 4.43 20.29
N VAL A 282 -3.60 3.24 20.88
CA VAL A 282 -2.40 2.50 21.27
C VAL A 282 -1.82 1.84 20.02
N LEU A 283 -0.68 2.35 19.53
CA LEU A 283 0.06 1.76 18.42
C LEU A 283 0.48 0.32 18.74
N ARG A 284 0.24 -0.63 17.82
CA ARG A 284 0.57 -2.06 17.99
C ARG A 284 1.30 -2.58 16.76
N SER A 285 2.52 -3.05 16.91
CA SER A 285 3.30 -3.70 15.84
C SER A 285 3.69 -5.11 16.29
N PRO A 286 3.74 -6.10 15.38
CA PRO A 286 4.41 -7.37 15.66
C PRO A 286 5.91 -7.16 15.92
N ILE A 287 6.54 -6.19 15.25
CA ILE A 287 7.94 -5.82 15.51
C ILE A 287 8.00 -4.81 16.66
N SER A 288 8.85 -5.04 17.65
CA SER A 288 8.99 -4.19 18.84
C SER A 288 9.24 -2.72 18.49
N LEU A 289 8.38 -1.82 18.98
CA LEU A 289 8.62 -0.38 18.94
C LEU A 289 9.52 0.01 20.12
N ASN A 290 10.68 0.62 19.85
CA ASN A 290 11.62 1.02 20.89
C ASN A 290 10.99 2.11 21.81
N PRO A 291 10.88 1.88 23.14
CA PRO A 291 10.34 2.86 24.08
C PRO A 291 11.08 4.20 24.12
N GLU A 292 12.38 4.21 23.85
CA GLU A 292 13.20 5.42 23.79
C GLU A 292 12.83 6.26 22.57
N THR A 293 12.71 5.62 21.40
CA THR A 293 12.25 6.22 20.16
C THR A 293 10.81 6.75 20.30
N LEU A 294 9.91 5.99 20.93
CA LEU A 294 8.55 6.45 21.25
C LEU A 294 8.55 7.70 22.16
N SER A 295 9.45 7.75 23.14
CA SER A 295 9.60 8.90 24.03
C SER A 295 10.16 10.13 23.29
N HIS A 296 11.16 9.92 22.43
CA HIS A 296 11.79 10.96 21.60
C HIS A 296 10.79 11.61 20.63
N PHE A 297 10.07 10.80 19.83
CA PHE A 297 9.00 11.29 18.96
C PHE A 297 7.83 11.89 19.75
N GLY A 298 7.57 11.41 20.96
CA GLY A 298 6.59 12.01 21.88
C GLY A 298 6.89 13.45 22.29
N VAL A 299 8.16 13.87 22.32
CA VAL A 299 8.54 15.29 22.56
C VAL A 299 8.22 16.15 21.34
N PHE A 300 8.54 15.68 20.13
CA PHE A 300 8.21 16.41 18.89
C PHE A 300 6.69 16.52 18.67
N ALA A 301 5.95 15.44 18.96
CA ALA A 301 4.50 15.37 18.78
C ALA A 301 3.72 16.37 19.65
N GLN A 302 4.25 16.77 20.82
CA GLN A 302 3.59 17.76 21.70
C GLN A 302 3.39 19.12 21.04
N ASN A 303 4.29 19.51 20.14
CA ASN A 303 4.24 20.78 19.41
C ASN A 303 3.83 20.60 17.93
N PHE A 304 3.46 19.38 17.53
CA PHE A 304 3.11 19.07 16.16
C PHE A 304 1.67 19.47 15.86
N HIS A 305 1.48 20.48 15.02
CA HIS A 305 0.16 20.94 14.64
C HIS A 305 -0.50 19.95 13.67
N ILE A 306 -1.55 19.27 14.14
CA ILE A 306 -2.45 18.51 13.28
C ILE A 306 -3.49 19.50 12.71
N PRO A 307 -3.51 19.77 11.39
CA PRO A 307 -4.54 20.60 10.76
C PRO A 307 -5.93 19.97 10.93
N ALA A 308 -6.97 20.81 11.07
CA ALA A 308 -8.36 20.34 11.07
C ALA A 308 -8.67 19.65 9.72
N PRO A 309 -9.35 18.50 9.69
CA PRO A 309 -9.29 17.62 8.54
C PRO A 309 -10.09 18.13 7.32
N GLU A 310 -11.02 19.08 7.48
CA GLU A 310 -11.74 19.76 6.40
C GLU A 310 -10.92 20.89 5.73
N THR A 311 -9.78 21.27 6.32
CA THR A 311 -8.94 22.39 5.86
C THR A 311 -8.52 22.21 4.39
N ARG A 312 -8.40 23.33 3.65
CA ARG A 312 -7.95 23.36 2.23
C ARG A 312 -8.75 22.42 1.32
N ASN A 313 -10.08 22.48 1.40
CA ASN A 313 -10.99 21.65 0.60
C ASN A 313 -10.76 20.14 0.82
N ASN A 314 -10.70 19.70 2.07
CA ASN A 314 -10.43 18.31 2.48
C ASN A 314 -9.02 17.77 2.15
N ASP A 315 -8.07 18.64 1.77
CA ASP A 315 -6.64 18.32 1.59
C ASP A 315 -5.76 19.08 2.60
N PRO A 316 -5.85 18.74 3.90
CA PRO A 316 -5.20 19.51 4.95
C PRO A 316 -3.66 19.47 4.88
N TRP A 317 -3.08 18.46 4.20
CA TRP A 317 -1.64 18.25 4.04
C TRP A 317 -1.05 18.78 2.72
N ASP A 318 -1.82 19.52 1.91
CA ASP A 318 -1.45 19.97 0.55
C ASP A 318 -1.01 18.81 -0.37
N TRP A 319 -1.50 17.58 -0.14
CA TRP A 319 -0.98 16.39 -0.82
C TRP A 319 -1.25 16.39 -2.32
N THR A 320 -2.40 16.91 -2.76
CA THR A 320 -2.73 17.08 -4.18
C THR A 320 -1.74 18.02 -4.86
N LYS A 321 -1.30 19.07 -4.16
CA LYS A 321 -0.27 20.00 -4.64
C LYS A 321 1.09 19.30 -4.68
N ALA A 322 1.49 18.61 -3.61
CA ALA A 322 2.74 17.86 -3.54
C ALA A 322 2.86 16.80 -4.66
N LEU A 323 1.77 16.06 -4.93
CA LEU A 323 1.72 15.10 -6.02
C LEU A 323 1.91 15.77 -7.39
N ASN A 324 1.28 16.92 -7.62
CA ASN A 324 1.45 17.66 -8.88
C ASN A 324 2.85 18.25 -9.01
N ASP A 325 3.44 18.75 -7.93
CA ASP A 325 4.83 19.25 -7.92
C ASP A 325 5.83 18.12 -8.20
N TYR A 326 5.65 16.95 -7.59
CA TYR A 326 6.45 15.74 -7.85
C TYR A 326 6.34 15.32 -9.33
N LYS A 327 5.11 15.19 -9.86
CA LYS A 327 4.88 14.92 -11.29
C LYS A 327 5.58 15.95 -12.18
N ASN A 328 5.44 17.24 -11.86
CA ASN A 328 6.07 18.33 -12.58
C ASN A 328 7.60 18.34 -12.50
N ALA A 329 8.22 17.72 -11.49
CA ALA A 329 9.67 17.58 -11.38
C ALA A 329 10.18 16.37 -12.18
N PHE A 330 9.60 15.19 -11.94
CA PHE A 330 10.17 13.91 -12.39
C PHE A 330 9.59 13.35 -13.71
N GLN A 331 8.54 13.94 -14.27
CA GLN A 331 8.00 13.54 -15.60
C GLN A 331 8.64 14.28 -16.78
N ARG A 332 9.62 15.18 -16.55
CA ARG A 332 10.12 16.09 -17.60
C ARG A 332 10.96 15.37 -18.67
N PRO A 333 10.76 15.69 -19.97
CA PRO A 333 11.74 15.37 -21.01
C PRO A 333 13.08 16.05 -20.67
N GLY A 334 14.11 15.23 -20.41
CA GLY A 334 15.43 15.72 -19.97
C GLY A 334 15.87 15.25 -18.59
N TYR A 335 14.98 14.63 -17.79
CA TYR A 335 15.45 13.74 -16.73
C TYR A 335 16.06 12.51 -17.40
N ALA A 336 17.38 12.35 -17.29
CA ALA A 336 18.18 11.64 -18.30
C ALA A 336 17.81 10.16 -18.51
N PHE A 337 17.13 9.54 -17.54
CA PHE A 337 16.79 8.12 -17.55
C PHE A 337 15.29 7.79 -17.66
N CYS A 338 14.36 8.73 -17.39
CA CYS A 338 12.95 8.40 -17.12
C CYS A 338 11.86 9.35 -17.72
N PRO A 339 11.87 9.72 -19.01
CA PRO A 339 10.74 10.47 -19.60
C PRO A 339 9.45 9.63 -19.60
N GLY A 340 8.37 10.14 -19.01
CA GLY A 340 7.04 9.51 -19.02
C GLY A 340 6.21 9.77 -17.75
N PRO A 341 4.97 9.27 -17.67
CA PRO A 341 4.14 9.34 -16.47
C PRO A 341 4.79 8.61 -15.29
N ILE A 342 4.59 9.12 -14.08
CA ILE A 342 4.97 8.40 -12.85
C ILE A 342 4.11 7.15 -12.68
N GLY A 343 4.69 6.11 -12.11
CA GLY A 343 3.95 4.89 -11.76
C GLY A 343 3.48 4.04 -12.94
N ALA A 344 4.17 4.17 -14.08
CA ALA A 344 3.91 3.51 -15.36
C ALA A 344 4.61 2.13 -15.46
N ASP A 345 4.99 1.71 -16.67
CA ASP A 345 5.65 0.43 -16.97
C ASP A 345 6.95 0.57 -17.79
N ARG A 346 7.71 1.65 -17.59
CA ARG A 346 8.95 1.94 -18.32
C ARG A 346 10.02 0.88 -18.04
N PHE A 347 10.05 0.35 -16.81
CA PHE A 347 11.00 -0.67 -16.36
C PHE A 347 10.49 -2.10 -16.49
N ASP A 348 9.20 -2.28 -16.75
CA ASP A 348 8.61 -3.61 -16.98
C ASP A 348 9.17 -4.21 -18.28
N ILE A 349 9.89 -5.31 -18.16
CA ILE A 349 10.61 -5.96 -19.27
C ILE A 349 9.62 -6.57 -20.29
N THR A 350 8.34 -6.77 -19.92
CA THR A 350 7.30 -7.25 -20.83
C THR A 350 6.91 -6.22 -21.90
N THR A 351 6.99 -4.92 -21.58
CA THR A 351 6.68 -3.81 -22.52
C THR A 351 7.75 -3.63 -23.60
N TRP A 352 8.95 -4.19 -23.38
CA TRP A 352 10.08 -4.02 -24.27
C TRP A 352 9.86 -4.73 -25.61
N THR A 353 10.42 -4.19 -26.68
CA THR A 353 10.42 -4.89 -27.97
C THR A 353 11.32 -6.12 -27.90
N SER A 354 11.00 -7.16 -28.69
CA SER A 354 11.85 -8.37 -28.79
C SER A 354 13.29 -8.04 -29.16
N ALA A 355 13.49 -7.04 -30.03
CA ALA A 355 14.82 -6.53 -30.38
C ALA A 355 15.56 -5.90 -29.19
N LYS A 356 14.87 -5.11 -28.35
CA LYS A 356 15.46 -4.53 -27.13
C LYS A 356 15.85 -5.61 -26.13
N ARG A 357 14.97 -6.58 -25.84
CA ARG A 357 15.32 -7.70 -24.94
C ARG A 357 16.49 -8.53 -25.45
N LYS A 358 16.48 -8.92 -26.73
CA LYS A 358 17.60 -9.65 -27.36
C LYS A 358 18.93 -8.91 -27.26
N LYS A 359 18.93 -7.58 -27.46
CA LYS A 359 20.13 -6.73 -27.34
C LYS A 359 20.75 -6.77 -25.93
N HIS A 360 19.92 -6.90 -24.90
CA HIS A 360 20.33 -6.91 -23.49
C HIS A 360 20.51 -8.32 -22.91
N ASN A 361 20.15 -9.37 -23.64
CA ASN A 361 20.27 -10.77 -23.19
C ASN A 361 21.68 -11.30 -23.42
N VAL A 362 22.25 -11.99 -22.42
CA VAL A 362 23.62 -12.54 -22.46
C VAL A 362 23.84 -13.50 -23.64
N GLN A 363 22.80 -14.20 -24.11
CA GLN A 363 22.85 -15.13 -25.23
C GLN A 363 22.25 -14.56 -26.54
N GLY A 364 21.88 -13.28 -26.58
CA GLY A 364 21.20 -12.67 -27.73
C GLY A 364 19.77 -13.19 -28.00
N LYS A 365 19.18 -13.95 -27.06
CA LYS A 365 17.85 -14.56 -27.17
C LYS A 365 16.78 -13.64 -26.56
N ASP A 366 15.53 -13.83 -26.97
CA ASP A 366 14.41 -13.19 -26.27
C ASP A 366 13.99 -14.10 -25.10
N PRO A 367 14.05 -13.65 -23.84
CA PRO A 367 13.57 -14.43 -22.70
C PRO A 367 12.04 -14.60 -22.68
N ILE A 368 11.29 -13.80 -23.46
CA ILE A 368 9.83 -13.91 -23.55
C ILE A 368 9.43 -14.40 -24.94
N SER A 369 8.79 -15.57 -25.00
CA SER A 369 8.34 -16.15 -26.27
C SER A 369 7.17 -15.36 -26.88
N PRO A 370 6.96 -15.41 -28.21
CA PRO A 370 5.80 -14.79 -28.85
C PRO A 370 4.45 -15.29 -28.30
N ALA A 371 4.38 -16.55 -27.86
CA ALA A 371 3.20 -17.10 -27.19
C ALA A 371 2.91 -16.37 -25.86
N LYS A 372 3.92 -16.22 -24.99
CA LYS A 372 3.79 -15.47 -23.73
C LYS A 372 3.44 -14.00 -23.95
N ILE A 373 3.97 -13.37 -25.00
CA ILE A 373 3.57 -11.99 -25.38
C ILE A 373 2.08 -11.93 -25.78
N ASN A 374 1.56 -12.92 -26.51
CA ASN A 374 0.13 -12.98 -26.85
C ASN A 374 -0.74 -13.28 -25.62
N GLU A 375 -0.27 -14.11 -24.68
CA GLU A 375 -0.93 -14.32 -23.39
C GLU A 375 -1.05 -13.01 -22.60
N ILE A 376 0.02 -12.22 -22.51
CA ILE A 376 0.03 -10.90 -21.85
C ILE A 376 -0.95 -9.94 -22.55
N LYS A 377 -0.98 -9.91 -23.89
CA LYS A 377 -2.00 -9.14 -24.65
C LYS A 377 -3.43 -9.54 -24.31
N ASN A 378 -3.66 -10.81 -23.98
CA ASN A 378 -4.96 -11.36 -23.60
C ASN A 378 -5.23 -11.28 -22.07
N GLY A 379 -4.49 -10.43 -21.35
CA GLY A 379 -4.73 -10.16 -19.92
C GLY A 379 -4.03 -11.11 -18.94
N LYS A 380 -3.17 -12.03 -19.40
CA LYS A 380 -2.38 -12.88 -18.48
C LYS A 380 -1.24 -12.11 -17.83
N ILE A 381 -0.89 -12.50 -16.62
CA ILE A 381 0.21 -11.93 -15.84
C ILE A 381 1.39 -12.89 -15.93
N LEU A 382 2.56 -12.37 -16.31
CA LEU A 382 3.78 -13.16 -16.38
C LEU A 382 4.30 -13.44 -14.97
N GLY A 383 4.51 -14.72 -14.65
CA GLY A 383 4.98 -15.17 -13.33
C GLY A 383 3.85 -15.61 -12.39
N GLN A 384 2.59 -15.40 -12.75
CA GLN A 384 1.44 -16.09 -12.17
C GLN A 384 1.30 -17.44 -12.92
N ARG A 385 1.21 -18.56 -12.19
CA ARG A 385 0.82 -19.86 -12.78
C ARG A 385 -0.70 -19.88 -12.98
#